data_AF-A0A9Q3EKK8-F1
#
_entry.id   AF-A0A9Q3EKK8-F1
#
_cell.length_a   1.000
_cell.length_b   1.000
_cell.length_c   1.000
_cell.angle_alpha   90.00
_cell.angle_beta   90.00
_cell.angle_gamma   90.00
#
_symmetry.space_group_name_H-M   'P 1'
#
loop_
_entity.id
_entity.type
_entity.pdbx_description
1 polymer ?
#
loop_
_entity_poly.entity_id
_entity_poly.type
_entity_poly.pdbx_seq_one_letter_code
_entity_poly.pdbx_strand_id
1 'polypeptide(L)'
;MTKSNIEISSIPILDGSNYGEWSARIVILLRSKDLLHVCENIAAPDLSTTALNKWNKTNFDAISIITSRVSNRVFIEAVKQNSTNAHVLWTKLQEKR
;
A
#
# COMPACT_ATOMS: atom_id res chain seq x y z
N MET A 1 12.96 20.93 7.84
CA MET A 1 12.47 19.62 8.32
C MET A 1 13.14 18.52 7.50
N THR A 2 14.02 17.75 8.12
CA THR A 2 14.72 16.64 7.49
C THR A 2 13.69 15.57 7.14
N LYS A 3 13.49 15.26 5.85
CA LYS A 3 12.71 14.09 5.44
C LYS A 3 13.43 12.87 6.01
N SER A 4 12.86 12.25 7.05
CA SER A 4 13.30 10.94 7.50
C SER A 4 13.00 9.96 6.37
N ASN A 5 14.01 9.62 5.59
CA ASN A 5 13.91 8.55 4.59
C ASN A 5 13.85 7.24 5.36
N ILE A 6 12.65 6.76 5.65
CA ILE A 6 12.49 5.37 6.10
C ILE A 6 12.93 4.49 4.95
N GLU A 7 14.05 3.79 5.13
CA GLU A 7 14.46 2.77 4.17
C GLU A 7 13.45 1.63 4.21
N ILE A 8 12.97 1.21 3.04
CA ILE A 8 12.01 0.12 2.95
C ILE A 8 12.55 -1.17 3.60
N SER A 9 13.87 -1.37 3.57
CA SER A 9 14.63 -2.44 4.25
C SER A 9 14.35 -2.52 5.75
N SER A 10 14.13 -1.37 6.41
CA SER A 10 13.88 -1.26 7.85
C SER A 10 12.44 -1.59 8.27
N ILE A 11 11.55 -1.82 7.32
CA ILE A 11 10.16 -2.22 7.57
C ILE A 11 10.13 -3.76 7.73
N PRO A 12 9.54 -4.29 8.82
CA PRO A 12 9.41 -5.74 8.99
C PRO A 12 8.55 -6.34 7.87
N ILE A 13 8.66 -7.64 7.64
CA ILE A 13 7.73 -8.35 6.75
C ILE A 13 6.43 -8.61 7.52
N LEU A 14 5.28 -8.25 6.96
CA LEU A 14 3.98 -8.57 7.54
C LEU A 14 3.77 -10.08 7.57
N ASP A 15 3.66 -10.63 8.77
CA ASP A 15 3.45 -12.07 8.99
C ASP A 15 2.08 -12.39 9.62
N GLY A 16 1.28 -11.37 9.95
CA GLY A 16 -0.03 -11.52 10.59
C GLY A 16 -0.01 -11.41 12.11
N SER A 17 1.17 -11.33 12.74
CA SER A 17 1.30 -11.02 14.18
C SER A 17 1.74 -9.58 14.45
N ASN A 18 2.33 -8.92 13.45
CA ASN A 18 2.99 -7.62 13.58
C ASN A 18 2.30 -6.47 12.84
N TYR A 19 0.99 -6.60 12.56
CA TYR A 19 0.24 -5.62 11.76
C TYR A 19 0.36 -4.17 12.28
N GLY A 20 0.30 -3.96 13.60
CA GLY A 20 0.37 -2.63 14.20
C GLY A 20 1.69 -1.91 13.89
N GLU A 21 2.84 -2.57 14.10
CA GLU A 21 4.14 -1.99 13.79
C GLU A 21 4.34 -1.82 12.27
N TRP A 22 3.99 -2.87 11.51
CA TRP A 22 4.14 -2.88 10.06
C TRP A 22 3.36 -1.74 9.41
N SER A 23 2.08 -1.60 9.75
CA SER A 23 1.18 -0.60 9.15
C SER A 23 1.62 0.81 9.46
N ALA A 24 2.07 1.10 10.70
CA ALA A 24 2.59 2.41 11.06
C ALA A 24 3.78 2.84 10.18
N ARG A 25 4.73 1.92 9.95
CA ARG A 25 5.92 2.20 9.12
C ARG A 25 5.57 2.34 7.63
N ILE A 26 4.69 1.49 7.11
CA ILE A 26 4.20 1.58 5.73
C ILE A 26 3.45 2.89 5.49
N VAL A 27 2.58 3.31 6.41
CA VAL A 27 1.85 4.59 6.31
C VAL A 27 2.82 5.77 6.24
N ILE A 28 3.86 5.81 7.06
CA ILE A 28 4.86 6.88 7.01
C ILE A 28 5.59 6.88 5.66
N LEU A 29 6.00 5.69 5.17
CA LEU A 29 6.68 5.56 3.88
C LEU A 29 5.78 6.03 2.72
N LEU A 30 4.51 5.59 2.68
CA LEU A 30 3.55 5.99 1.65
C LEU A 30 3.30 7.51 1.69
N ARG A 31 3.14 8.11 2.88
CA ARG A 31 3.00 9.57 3.02
C ARG A 31 4.22 10.33 2.51
N SER A 32 5.42 9.85 2.81
CA SER A 32 6.66 10.49 2.35
C SER A 32 6.80 10.54 0.83
N LYS A 33 6.08 9.65 0.13
CA LYS A 33 6.06 9.49 -1.33
C LYS A 33 4.77 10.02 -1.99
N ASP A 34 3.86 10.61 -1.21
CA ASP A 34 2.54 11.04 -1.69
C ASP A 34 1.69 9.90 -2.29
N LEU A 35 1.74 8.71 -1.68
CA LEU A 35 1.06 7.50 -2.14
C LEU A 35 -0.04 7.01 -1.20
N LEU A 36 -0.20 7.59 -0.02
CA LEU A 36 -1.22 7.10 0.93
C LEU A 36 -2.65 7.26 0.38
N HIS A 37 -2.90 8.32 -0.39
CA HIS A 37 -4.24 8.65 -0.88
C HIS A 37 -4.88 7.54 -1.73
N VAL A 38 -4.11 6.77 -2.50
CA VAL A 38 -4.62 5.63 -3.30
C VAL A 38 -4.94 4.39 -2.47
N CYS A 39 -4.46 4.32 -1.22
CA CYS A 39 -4.83 3.27 -0.27
C CYS A 39 -6.12 3.62 0.48
N GLU A 40 -6.38 4.92 0.68
CA GLU A 40 -7.54 5.40 1.44
C GLU A 40 -8.76 5.66 0.56
N ASN A 41 -8.58 5.83 -0.75
CA ASN A 41 -9.63 6.24 -1.67
C ASN A 41 -9.64 5.39 -2.95
N ILE A 42 -10.78 5.39 -3.62
CA ILE A 42 -10.93 4.87 -4.99
C ILE A 42 -10.79 6.00 -6.01
N ALA A 43 -10.40 5.65 -7.24
CA ALA A 43 -10.34 6.62 -8.33
C ALA A 43 -11.73 7.24 -8.55
N ALA A 44 -11.77 8.55 -8.81
CA ALA A 44 -13.02 9.19 -9.22
C ALA A 44 -13.49 8.61 -10.57
N PRO A 45 -14.80 8.42 -10.76
CA PRO A 45 -15.33 7.76 -11.95
C PRO A 45 -15.15 8.56 -13.25
N ASP A 46 -14.95 9.87 -13.16
CA ASP A 46 -14.94 10.85 -14.27
C ASP A 46 -13.57 11.51 -14.48
N LEU A 47 -12.48 10.86 -14.05
CA LEU A 47 -11.13 11.35 -14.30
C LEU A 47 -10.84 11.47 -15.81
N SER A 48 -10.19 12.57 -16.20
CA SER A 48 -9.57 12.67 -17.52
C SER A 48 -8.53 11.57 -17.71
N THR A 49 -8.25 11.17 -18.95
CA THR A 49 -7.24 10.14 -19.28
C THR A 49 -5.88 10.42 -18.62
N THR A 50 -5.44 11.69 -18.60
CA THR A 50 -4.19 12.10 -17.96
C THR A 50 -4.22 11.89 -16.44
N ALA A 51 -5.33 12.26 -15.79
CA ALA A 51 -5.49 12.09 -14.35
C ALA A 51 -5.61 10.60 -13.96
N LEU A 52 -6.32 9.81 -14.77
CA LEU A 52 -6.44 8.36 -14.59
C LEU A 52 -5.07 7.66 -14.73
N ASN A 53 -4.27 8.05 -15.71
CA ASN A 53 -2.91 7.50 -15.86
C ASN A 53 -2.01 7.85 -14.68
N LYS A 54 -2.10 9.08 -14.16
CA LYS A 54 -1.37 9.49 -12.95
C LYS A 54 -1.84 8.68 -11.72
N TRP A 55 -3.15 8.50 -11.56
CA TRP A 55 -3.73 7.68 -10.49
C TRP A 55 -3.28 6.22 -10.58
N ASN A 56 -3.32 5.62 -11.77
CA ASN A 56 -2.90 4.24 -11.97
C ASN A 56 -1.43 4.04 -11.62
N LYS A 57 -0.58 5.01 -11.97
CA LYS A 57 0.84 4.99 -11.59
C LYS A 57 1.01 5.02 -10.07
N THR A 58 0.38 5.96 -9.36
CA THR A 58 0.49 6.03 -7.90
C THR A 58 -0.09 4.80 -7.22
N ASN A 59 -1.18 4.25 -7.76
CA ASN A 59 -1.79 3.00 -7.32
C ASN A 59 -0.82 1.81 -7.45
N PHE A 60 -0.14 1.65 -8.59
CA PHE A 60 0.84 0.57 -8.76
C PHE A 60 2.09 0.76 -7.88
N ASP A 61 2.56 1.99 -7.72
CA ASP A 61 3.70 2.30 -6.84
C ASP A 61 3.37 1.95 -5.37
N ALA A 62 2.15 2.27 -4.90
CA ALA A 62 1.69 1.90 -3.57
C ALA A 62 1.58 0.38 -3.39
N ILE A 63 1.01 -0.33 -4.36
CA ILE A 63 0.94 -1.81 -4.36
C ILE A 63 2.34 -2.41 -4.27
N SER A 64 3.31 -1.91 -5.05
CA SER A 64 4.67 -2.42 -5.05
C SER A 64 5.33 -2.27 -3.67
N ILE A 65 5.18 -1.10 -3.04
CA ILE A 65 5.72 -0.85 -1.69
C ILE A 65 5.09 -1.82 -0.68
N ILE A 66 3.75 -1.90 -0.66
CA ILE A 66 3.03 -2.77 0.28
C ILE A 66 3.46 -4.21 0.10
N THR A 67 3.35 -4.75 -1.12
CA THR A 67 3.61 -6.17 -1.41
C THR A 67 5.07 -6.56 -1.19
N SER A 68 6.03 -5.64 -1.36
CA SER A 68 7.45 -5.90 -1.05
C SER A 68 7.72 -6.18 0.44
N ARG A 69 6.75 -5.86 1.31
CA ARG A 69 6.84 -6.04 2.76
C ARG A 69 5.72 -6.90 3.33
N VAL A 70 5.13 -7.78 2.53
CA VAL A 70 4.11 -8.73 2.98
C VAL A 70 4.61 -10.15 2.73
N SER A 71 4.47 -11.05 3.72
CA SER A 71 4.83 -12.45 3.53
C SER A 71 3.91 -13.12 2.51
N ASN A 72 4.40 -14.13 1.79
CA ASN A 72 3.59 -14.87 0.81
C ASN A 72 2.30 -15.43 1.41
N ARG A 73 2.35 -15.91 2.67
CA ARG A 73 1.18 -16.42 3.38
C ARG A 73 0.09 -15.34 3.49
N VAL A 74 0.45 -14.20 4.09
CA VAL A 74 -0.50 -13.08 4.27
C VAL A 74 -0.98 -12.54 2.93
N PHE A 75 -0.09 -12.46 1.94
CA PHE A 75 -0.44 -12.03 0.59
C PHE A 75 -1.48 -12.96 -0.06
N ILE A 76 -1.27 -14.27 -0.05
CA ILE A 76 -2.21 -15.26 -0.61
C ILE A 76 -3.56 -15.21 0.11
N GLU A 77 -3.54 -15.06 1.43
CA GLU A 77 -4.76 -14.97 2.23
C GLU A 77 -5.56 -13.70 1.98
N ALA A 78 -4.89 -12.55 1.83
CA ALA A 78 -5.54 -11.27 1.55
C ALA A 78 -5.93 -11.14 0.08
N VAL A 79 -5.10 -11.64 -0.83
CA VAL A 79 -5.28 -11.50 -2.29
C VAL A 79 -5.73 -12.82 -2.89
N LYS A 80 -7.02 -13.11 -2.78
CA LYS A 80 -7.69 -14.04 -3.70
C LYS A 80 -7.74 -13.40 -5.10
N GLN A 81 -6.66 -13.57 -5.87
CA GLN A 81 -6.47 -13.18 -7.27
C GLN A 81 -6.43 -11.65 -7.55
N ASN A 82 -5.38 -11.21 -8.24
CA ASN A 82 -5.27 -9.93 -8.98
C ASN A 82 -5.77 -8.65 -8.29
N SER A 83 -5.26 -8.32 -7.10
CA SER A 83 -5.48 -6.97 -6.54
C SER A 83 -4.64 -5.94 -7.31
N THR A 84 -5.20 -5.42 -8.41
CA THR A 84 -4.67 -4.27 -9.16
C THR A 84 -4.99 -2.94 -8.51
N ASN A 85 -5.57 -2.95 -7.30
CA ASN A 85 -6.07 -1.76 -6.60
C ASN A 85 -5.49 -1.70 -5.17
N ALA A 86 -4.77 -0.60 -4.89
CA ALA A 86 -4.09 -0.36 -3.63
C ALA A 86 -5.06 -0.24 -2.44
N HIS A 87 -6.23 0.39 -2.65
CA HIS A 87 -7.27 0.51 -1.64
C HIS A 87 -7.83 -0.86 -1.25
N VAL A 88 -8.15 -1.71 -2.23
CA VAL A 88 -8.65 -3.06 -1.96
C VAL A 88 -7.60 -3.90 -1.21
N LEU A 89 -6.34 -3.85 -1.65
CA LEU A 89 -5.25 -4.55 -0.98
C LEU A 89 -5.09 -4.07 0.47
N TRP A 90 -5.05 -2.75 0.68
CA TRP A 90 -4.87 -2.14 1.99
C TRP A 90 -5.99 -2.54 2.95
N THR A 91 -7.25 -2.38 2.54
CA THR A 91 -8.43 -2.75 3.34
C THR A 91 -8.39 -4.21 3.78
N LYS A 92 -8.11 -5.14 2.86
CA LYS A 92 -8.02 -6.58 3.19
C LYS A 92 -6.89 -6.92 4.15
N LEU A 93 -5.76 -6.20 4.09
CA LEU A 93 -4.67 -6.39 5.05
C LEU A 93 -5.06 -5.90 6.45
N GLN A 94 -5.92 -4.89 6.58
CA GLN A 94 -6.39 -4.42 7.89
C GLN A 94 -7.35 -5.41 8.56
N GLU A 95 -8.13 -6.15 7.76
CA GLU A 95 -9.04 -7.20 8.25
C GLU A 95 -8.29 -8.38 8.87
N LYS A 96 -6.98 -8.48 8.64
CA LYS A 96 -6.08 -9.51 9.19
C LYS A 96 -5.44 -9.13 10.54
N ARG A 97 -5.96 -8.09 11.20
CA ARG A 97 -5.57 -7.67 12.55
C ARG A 97 -5.86 -8.73 13.63
#